data_AF-A0A846DR46-F1
#
_entry.id   AF-A0A846DR46-F1
#
_cell.length_a   1.000
_cell.length_b   1.000
_cell.length_c   1.000
_cell.angle_alpha   90.00
_cell.angle_beta   90.00
_cell.angle_gamma   90.00
#
_symmetry.space_group_name_H-M   'P 1'
#
loop_
_entity.id
_entity.type
_entity.pdbx_description
1 polymer ?
#
loop_
_entity_poly.entity_id
_entity_poly.type
_entity_poly.pdbx_seq_one_letter_code
_entity_poly.pdbx_strand_id
1 'polypeptide(L)'
;MLDNNSKPDKFMVFKIADYSLCLGIRDVLKVVNFTTEISREMKTMGLVQLGKHTIKVWDLHQQLGDGSLPHRSPNQRFLVIIRPRDSELWGIFVDDLPNLVELPQDMMRPIPKSYRQASVLEMISHAAVISNEASTQKIFLLDLQQVGALTP
;
A
#
# COMPACT_ATOMS: atom_id res chain seq x y z
N MET A 1 16.54 -1.69 -34.60
CA MET A 1 17.23 -1.15 -33.42
C MET A 1 16.15 -0.74 -32.44
N LEU A 2 16.03 -1.46 -31.32
CA LEU A 2 15.07 -1.14 -30.27
C LEU A 2 15.83 -0.34 -29.22
N ASP A 3 15.65 0.97 -29.22
CA ASP A 3 16.04 1.83 -28.11
C ASP A 3 15.12 1.50 -26.93
N ASN A 4 15.43 0.40 -26.22
CA ASN A 4 14.71 0.02 -25.02
C ASN A 4 15.23 0.82 -23.82
N ASN A 5 15.22 2.15 -23.94
CA ASN A 5 15.53 3.05 -22.84
C ASN A 5 14.27 3.33 -22.00
N SER A 6 13.57 2.26 -21.63
CA SER A 6 12.41 2.35 -20.74
C SER A 6 12.95 2.68 -19.35
N LYS A 7 12.71 3.92 -18.89
CA LYS A 7 13.13 4.36 -17.56
C LYS A 7 12.51 3.45 -16.50
N PRO A 8 13.24 3.10 -15.43
CA PRO A 8 12.69 2.29 -14.36
C PRO A 8 11.50 3.02 -13.73
N ASP A 9 10.46 2.26 -13.42
CA ASP A 9 9.29 2.77 -12.72
C ASP A 9 9.62 2.92 -11.24
N LYS A 10 9.08 3.99 -10.64
CA LYS A 10 9.33 4.30 -9.24
C LYS A 10 8.15 3.89 -8.39
N PHE A 11 8.43 3.11 -7.37
CA PHE A 11 7.43 2.58 -6.46
C PHE A 11 7.76 3.00 -5.03
N MET A 12 6.73 3.38 -4.29
CA MET A 12 6.82 3.49 -2.84
C MET A 12 6.53 2.10 -2.26
N VAL A 13 7.52 1.50 -1.59
CA VAL A 13 7.45 0.18 -0.96
C VAL A 13 7.29 0.34 0.54
N PHE A 14 6.36 -0.39 1.13
CA PHE A 14 6.07 -0.37 2.56
C PHE A 14 5.63 -1.75 3.04
N LYS A 15 5.52 -1.89 4.36
CA LYS A 15 5.06 -3.13 5.00
C LYS A 15 3.73 -2.93 5.70
N ILE A 16 2.88 -3.93 5.56
CA ILE A 16 1.65 -4.11 6.33
C ILE A 16 1.59 -5.58 6.71
N ALA A 17 1.63 -5.87 8.01
CA ALA A 17 1.80 -7.23 8.53
C ALA A 17 3.03 -7.90 7.89
N ASP A 18 2.89 -9.13 7.38
CA ASP A 18 3.98 -9.88 6.75
C ASP A 18 4.15 -9.59 5.24
N TYR A 19 3.41 -8.62 4.70
CA TYR A 19 3.41 -8.31 3.27
C TYR A 19 4.25 -7.08 2.97
N SER A 20 5.15 -7.22 1.99
CA SER A 20 5.81 -6.07 1.35
C SER A 20 4.97 -5.64 0.15
N LEU A 21 4.35 -4.47 0.29
CA LEU A 21 3.43 -3.90 -0.68
C LEU A 21 4.05 -2.68 -1.34
N CYS A 22 3.53 -2.29 -2.50
CA CYS A 22 3.92 -1.05 -3.13
C CYS A 22 2.78 -0.34 -3.87
N LEU A 23 3.03 0.94 -4.11
CA LEU A 23 2.21 1.82 -4.95
C LEU A 23 3.11 2.54 -5.94
N GLY A 24 2.58 2.88 -7.11
CA GLY A 24 3.26 3.78 -8.04
C GLY A 24 3.48 5.14 -7.37
N ILE A 25 4.66 5.73 -7.50
CA ILE A 25 4.97 6.99 -6.82
C ILE A 25 4.03 8.14 -7.23
N ARG A 26 3.42 8.04 -8.41
CA ARG A 26 2.47 9.03 -8.95
C ARG A 26 1.16 9.10 -8.15
N ASP A 27 0.77 8.01 -7.51
CA ASP A 27 -0.45 7.96 -6.69
C ASP A 27 -0.20 8.49 -5.27
N VAL A 28 1.06 8.54 -4.84
CA VAL A 28 1.44 8.97 -3.50
C VAL A 28 1.63 10.47 -3.43
N LEU A 29 0.89 11.12 -2.53
CA LEU A 29 0.98 12.56 -2.29
C LEU A 29 1.90 12.88 -1.11
N LYS A 30 1.80 12.12 -0.03
CA LYS A 30 2.56 12.40 1.20
C LYS A 30 2.64 11.19 2.12
N VAL A 31 3.73 11.06 2.85
CA VAL A 31 3.84 10.20 4.03
C VAL A 31 3.87 11.07 5.27
N VAL A 32 3.04 10.77 6.27
CA VAL A 32 3.04 11.48 7.55
C VAL A 32 3.25 10.52 8.71
N ASN A 33 3.97 10.98 9.73
CA ASN A 33 3.99 10.30 11.02
C ASN A 33 2.60 10.40 11.64
N PHE A 34 2.05 9.26 12.01
CA PHE A 34 0.75 9.17 12.64
C PHE A 34 0.94 8.97 14.14
N THR A 35 0.74 10.03 14.92
CA THR A 35 0.83 9.99 16.38
C THR A 35 -0.52 9.63 17.00
N THR A 36 -0.49 9.13 18.23
CA THR A 36 -1.69 8.74 19.00
C THR A 36 -2.64 9.90 19.28
N GLU A 37 -2.16 11.15 19.21
CA GLU A 37 -2.98 12.36 19.33
C GLU A 37 -3.93 12.53 18.15
N ILE A 38 -3.46 12.27 16.91
CA ILE A 38 -4.29 12.24 15.69
C ILE A 38 -5.32 11.09 15.74
N SER A 39 -5.01 10.02 16.49
CA SER A 39 -5.84 8.81 16.56
C SER A 39 -7.12 8.96 17.39
N ARG A 40 -7.20 9.97 18.27
CA ARG A 40 -8.27 10.05 19.29
C ARG A 40 -9.61 10.52 18.71
N GLU A 41 -9.62 11.24 17.60
CA GLU A 41 -10.85 11.92 17.15
C GLU A 41 -11.71 11.15 16.14
N MET A 42 -11.18 10.24 15.29
CA MET A 42 -11.99 9.72 14.16
C MET A 42 -11.71 8.27 13.70
N LYS A 43 -10.93 7.46 14.43
CA LYS A 43 -10.62 6.07 13.99
C LYS A 43 -11.84 5.12 13.96
N THR A 44 -12.96 5.46 14.59
CA THR A 44 -14.16 4.60 14.63
C THR A 44 -14.98 4.60 13.33
N MET A 45 -14.66 5.47 12.36
CA MET A 45 -15.42 5.57 11.09
C MET A 45 -14.55 5.42 9.83
N GLY A 46 -13.27 5.01 9.96
CA GLY A 46 -12.37 4.94 8.80
C GLY A 46 -12.02 6.31 8.23
N LEU A 47 -11.99 7.35 9.05
CA LEU A 47 -11.69 8.73 8.66
C LEU A 47 -10.57 9.31 9.53
N VAL A 48 -9.76 10.19 8.95
CA VAL A 48 -8.75 10.98 9.67
C VAL A 48 -8.84 12.42 9.21
N GLN A 49 -8.90 13.36 10.16
CA GLN A 49 -8.78 14.78 9.87
C GLN A 49 -7.30 15.18 9.89
N LEU A 50 -6.79 15.71 8.78
CA LEU A 50 -5.43 16.24 8.68
C LEU A 50 -5.47 17.70 8.20
N GLY A 51 -5.33 18.63 9.14
CA GLY A 51 -5.54 20.04 8.88
C GLY A 51 -6.97 20.29 8.41
N LYS A 52 -7.15 20.77 7.18
CA LYS A 52 -8.46 21.04 6.56
C LYS A 52 -9.03 19.90 5.73
N HIS A 53 -8.33 18.76 5.61
CA HIS A 53 -8.76 17.65 4.78
C HIS A 53 -9.26 16.51 5.65
N THR A 54 -10.44 15.98 5.30
CA THR A 54 -10.91 14.68 5.76
C THR A 54 -10.38 13.63 4.80
N ILE A 55 -9.67 12.64 5.34
CA ILE A 55 -9.03 11.57 4.59
C ILE A 55 -9.73 10.26 4.91
N LYS A 56 -10.18 9.54 3.89
CA LYS A 56 -10.73 8.19 4.05
C LYS A 56 -9.59 7.21 4.26
N VAL A 57 -9.60 6.47 5.35
CA VAL A 57 -8.50 5.57 5.73
C VAL A 57 -8.89 4.12 5.53
N TRP A 58 -8.01 3.40 4.86
CA TRP A 58 -8.11 1.96 4.63
C TRP A 58 -7.21 1.23 5.62
N ASP A 59 -7.82 0.46 6.52
CA ASP A 59 -7.07 -0.42 7.42
C ASP A 59 -6.84 -1.79 6.78
N LEU A 60 -5.79 -1.87 5.95
CA LEU A 60 -5.46 -3.11 5.25
C LEU A 60 -4.96 -4.23 6.20
N HIS A 61 -4.64 -3.93 7.48
CA HIS A 61 -4.32 -5.00 8.44
C HIS A 61 -5.48 -5.96 8.65
N GLN A 62 -6.74 -5.47 8.61
CA GLN A 62 -7.90 -6.36 8.75
C GLN A 62 -8.06 -7.32 7.58
N GLN A 63 -7.63 -6.90 6.39
CA GLN A 63 -7.72 -7.70 5.16
C GLN A 63 -6.52 -8.63 4.99
N LEU A 64 -5.34 -8.23 5.49
CA LEU A 64 -4.07 -8.94 5.30
C LEU A 64 -3.67 -9.80 6.50
N GLY A 65 -4.17 -9.51 7.70
CA GLY A 65 -3.85 -10.24 8.92
C GLY A 65 -4.67 -11.52 9.12
N ASP A 66 -4.25 -12.36 10.05
CA ASP A 66 -4.82 -13.69 10.32
C ASP A 66 -6.20 -13.68 11.04
N GLY A 67 -6.95 -12.57 10.99
CA GLY A 67 -8.27 -12.46 11.63
C GLY A 67 -8.26 -12.49 13.18
N SER A 68 -7.08 -12.51 13.81
CA SER A 68 -6.93 -12.49 15.27
C SER A 68 -7.12 -11.08 15.84
N LEU A 69 -8.38 -10.65 15.93
CA LEU A 69 -8.88 -9.40 16.55
C LEU A 69 -8.41 -8.09 15.88
N PRO A 70 -9.15 -6.98 16.01
CA PRO A 70 -8.72 -5.65 15.56
C PRO A 70 -7.67 -5.11 16.55
N HIS A 71 -6.59 -5.86 16.75
CA HIS A 71 -5.49 -5.41 17.55
C HIS A 71 -4.71 -4.45 16.69
N ARG A 72 -4.93 -3.16 16.97
CA ARG A 72 -4.01 -2.07 16.66
C ARG A 72 -2.61 -2.64 16.59
N SER A 73 -2.06 -2.82 15.40
CA SER A 73 -0.63 -3.06 15.29
C SER A 73 0.01 -1.85 15.98
N PRO A 74 0.74 -2.01 17.09
CA PRO A 74 1.41 -0.89 17.77
C PRO A 74 2.44 -0.21 16.86
N ASN A 75 2.63 -0.78 15.66
CA ASN A 75 3.50 -0.34 14.60
C ASN A 75 2.79 0.49 13.52
N GLN A 76 1.48 0.74 13.54
CA GLN A 76 0.83 1.69 12.61
C GLN A 76 1.29 3.13 12.88
N ARG A 77 2.49 3.45 12.41
CA ARG A 77 3.25 4.66 12.75
C ARG A 77 3.21 5.69 11.63
N PHE A 78 2.87 5.27 10.42
CA PHE A 78 2.83 6.14 9.26
C PHE A 78 1.51 6.02 8.52
N LEU A 79 1.08 7.13 7.94
CA LEU A 79 -0.07 7.20 7.04
C LEU A 79 0.43 7.64 5.66
N VAL A 80 0.27 6.76 4.67
CA VAL A 80 0.52 7.07 3.27
C VAL A 80 -0.75 7.70 2.69
N ILE A 81 -0.66 8.97 2.32
CA ILE A 81 -1.75 9.73 1.71
C ILE A 81 -1.62 9.60 0.20
N ILE A 82 -2.68 9.12 -0.44
CA ILE A 82 -2.74 8.88 -1.87
C ILE A 82 -3.97 9.52 -2.50
N ARG A 83 -3.92 9.69 -3.82
CA ARG A 83 -5.09 10.08 -4.62
C ARG A 83 -5.23 9.14 -5.82
N PRO A 84 -6.07 8.10 -5.71
CA PRO A 84 -6.42 7.26 -6.85
C PRO A 84 -7.17 8.09 -7.90
N ARG A 85 -6.63 8.24 -9.12
CA ARG A 85 -7.33 8.78 -10.33
C ARG A 85 -8.49 9.77 -10.05
N ASP A 86 -8.17 10.94 -9.49
CA ASP A 86 -9.10 12.04 -9.18
C ASP A 86 -10.22 11.76 -8.15
N SER A 87 -10.08 10.70 -7.35
CA SER A 87 -10.97 10.44 -6.22
C SER A 87 -10.65 11.32 -5.00
N GLU A 88 -11.47 11.18 -3.96
CA GLU A 88 -11.17 11.68 -2.62
C GLU A 88 -9.81 11.19 -2.11
N LEU A 89 -9.21 11.92 -1.17
CA LEU A 89 -7.95 11.56 -0.56
C LEU A 89 -8.10 10.30 0.28
N TRP A 90 -7.24 9.34 0.02
CA TRP A 90 -7.15 8.13 0.83
C TRP A 90 -5.91 8.13 1.70
N GLY A 91 -6.02 7.46 2.83
CA GLY A 91 -4.93 7.15 3.72
C GLY A 91 -4.79 5.64 3.84
N ILE A 92 -3.56 5.14 3.84
CA ILE A 92 -3.26 3.74 4.13
C ILE A 92 -2.29 3.72 5.31
N PHE A 93 -2.67 3.03 6.39
CA PHE A 93 -1.76 2.82 7.51
C PHE A 93 -0.67 1.82 7.12
N VAL A 94 0.57 2.14 7.47
CA VAL A 94 1.73 1.27 7.21
C VAL A 94 2.60 1.16 8.46
N ASP A 95 3.28 0.03 8.57
CA ASP A 95 4.00 -0.35 9.79
C ASP A 95 5.38 0.32 9.91
N ASP A 96 6.04 0.46 8.77
CA ASP A 96 7.38 1.02 8.66
C ASP A 96 7.41 2.20 7.71
N LEU A 97 8.47 3.00 7.81
CA LEU A 97 8.69 4.12 6.91
C LEU A 97 8.79 3.61 5.47
N PRO A 98 7.92 4.07 4.54
CA PRO A 98 8.00 3.67 3.16
C PRO A 98 9.33 4.09 2.52
N ASN A 99 9.85 3.23 1.65
CA ASN A 99 11.06 3.48 0.88
C ASN A 99 10.73 3.66 -0.61
N LEU A 100 11.53 4.46 -1.32
CA LEU A 100 11.44 4.59 -2.77
C LEU A 100 12.33 3.53 -3.43
N VAL A 101 11.74 2.74 -4.32
CA VAL A 101 12.46 1.72 -5.09
C VAL A 101 12.22 1.96 -6.57
N GLU A 102 13.28 1.92 -7.36
CA GLU A 102 13.21 1.95 -8.82
C GLU A 102 13.28 0.51 -9.34
N LEU A 103 12.28 0.09 -10.10
CA LEU A 103 12.21 -1.25 -10.67
C LEU A 103 12.14 -1.18 -12.19
N PRO A 104 12.95 -1.98 -12.91
CA PRO A 104 12.74 -2.25 -14.32
C PRO A 104 11.31 -2.75 -14.58
N GLN A 105 10.73 -2.30 -15.69
CA GLN A 105 9.34 -2.60 -16.04
C GLN A 105 9.06 -4.10 -16.17
N ASP A 106 10.05 -4.88 -16.60
CA ASP A 106 9.98 -6.33 -16.80
C ASP A 106 10.05 -7.15 -15.49
N MET A 107 10.43 -6.52 -14.37
CA MET A 107 10.41 -7.18 -13.05
C MET A 107 9.00 -7.28 -12.45
N MET A 108 8.09 -6.38 -12.83
CA MET A 108 6.71 -6.35 -12.35
C MET A 108 5.82 -7.27 -13.20
N ARG A 109 5.51 -8.46 -12.71
CA ARG A 109 4.70 -9.46 -13.43
C ARG A 109 3.25 -9.45 -12.96
N PRO A 110 2.26 -9.51 -13.87
CA PRO A 110 0.86 -9.56 -13.48
C PRO A 110 0.55 -10.87 -12.74
N ILE A 111 -0.22 -10.76 -11.65
CA ILE A 111 -0.74 -11.94 -10.96
C ILE A 111 -1.95 -12.46 -11.75
N PRO A 112 -1.97 -13.75 -12.16
CA PRO A 112 -3.09 -14.31 -12.89
C PRO A 112 -4.38 -14.28 -12.06
N LYS A 113 -5.51 -14.00 -12.71
CA LYS A 113 -6.81 -13.85 -12.04
C LYS A 113 -7.24 -15.09 -11.24
N SER A 114 -6.84 -16.29 -11.65
CA SER A 114 -7.11 -17.54 -10.92
C SER A 114 -6.51 -17.56 -9.51
N TYR A 115 -5.37 -16.88 -9.30
CA TYR A 115 -4.76 -16.77 -7.98
C TYR A 115 -5.42 -15.69 -7.12
N ARG A 116 -6.18 -14.75 -7.73
CA ARG A 116 -6.86 -13.67 -7.00
C ARG A 116 -8.09 -14.16 -6.24
N GLN A 117 -8.51 -15.41 -6.40
CA GLN A 117 -9.61 -15.99 -5.61
C GLN A 117 -9.21 -16.29 -4.15
N ALA A 118 -7.93 -16.14 -3.80
CA ALA A 118 -7.48 -16.10 -2.41
C ALA A 118 -7.65 -14.66 -1.89
N SER A 119 -8.34 -14.50 -0.76
CA SER A 119 -8.83 -13.21 -0.21
C SER A 119 -7.83 -12.04 -0.30
N VAL A 120 -6.59 -12.26 0.11
CA VAL A 120 -5.53 -11.23 0.13
C VAL A 120 -5.06 -10.80 -1.28
N LEU A 121 -5.15 -11.70 -2.26
CA LEU A 121 -4.65 -11.45 -3.61
C LEU A 121 -5.64 -10.66 -4.48
N GLU A 122 -6.88 -10.45 -4.03
CA GLU A 122 -7.88 -9.65 -4.76
C GLU A 122 -7.41 -8.21 -4.97
N MET A 123 -6.73 -7.63 -3.96
CA MET A 123 -6.19 -6.27 -4.01
C MET A 123 -4.82 -6.16 -4.68
N ILE A 124 -4.27 -7.25 -5.23
CA ILE A 124 -2.91 -7.28 -5.79
C ILE A 124 -2.97 -7.50 -7.29
N SER A 125 -2.41 -6.56 -8.05
CA SER A 125 -2.38 -6.64 -9.51
C SER A 125 -1.12 -7.32 -10.05
N HIS A 126 0.03 -7.03 -9.44
CA HIS A 126 1.35 -7.45 -9.91
C HIS A 126 2.25 -7.84 -8.74
N ALA A 127 3.28 -8.63 -9.04
CA ALA A 127 4.35 -8.97 -8.12
C ALA A 127 5.71 -8.80 -8.78
N ALA A 128 6.70 -8.39 -8.00
CA ALA A 128 8.12 -8.46 -8.35
C ALA A 128 8.88 -9.26 -7.30
N VAL A 129 9.97 -9.88 -7.74
CA VAL A 129 10.92 -10.56 -6.86
C VAL A 129 12.25 -9.83 -6.99
N ILE A 130 12.69 -9.22 -5.90
CA ILE A 130 14.00 -8.59 -5.82
C ILE A 130 14.91 -9.53 -5.04
N SER A 131 15.95 -10.03 -5.70
CA SER A 131 17.00 -10.80 -5.04
C SER A 131 18.22 -9.90 -4.80
N ASN A 132 18.71 -9.89 -3.57
CA ASN A 132 20.03 -9.38 -3.22
C ASN A 132 20.87 -10.53 -2.63
N GLU A 133 22.16 -10.31 -2.37
CA GLU A 133 23.05 -11.39 -1.90
C GLU A 133 22.64 -12.00 -0.54
N ALA A 134 21.84 -11.29 0.26
CA ALA A 134 21.42 -11.72 1.60
C ALA A 134 19.99 -12.30 1.65
N SER A 135 19.14 -11.98 0.67
CA SER A 135 17.69 -12.20 0.79
C SER A 135 16.97 -12.08 -0.55
N THR A 136 15.84 -12.77 -0.65
CA THR A 136 14.87 -12.58 -1.73
C THR A 136 13.62 -11.94 -1.15
N GLN A 137 13.28 -10.74 -1.63
CA GLN A 137 12.09 -10.00 -1.22
C GLN A 137 11.05 -10.07 -2.34
N LYS A 138 9.83 -10.48 -1.99
CA LYS A 138 8.67 -10.37 -2.88
C LYS A 138 7.98 -9.04 -2.59
N ILE A 139 7.65 -8.28 -3.63
CA ILE A 139 6.93 -7.01 -3.54
C ILE A 139 5.66 -7.13 -4.35
N PHE A 140 4.54 -6.66 -3.78
CA PHE A 140 3.23 -6.76 -4.39
C PHE A 140 2.63 -5.39 -4.66
N LEU A 141 2.21 -5.13 -5.89
CA LEU A 141 1.58 -3.87 -6.27
C LEU A 141 0.08 -3.90 -5.96
N LEU A 142 -0.33 -2.95 -5.11
CA LEU A 142 -1.74 -2.76 -4.78
C LEU A 142 -2.51 -2.22 -6.00
N ASP A 143 -3.67 -2.80 -6.23
CA ASP A 143 -4.67 -2.30 -7.16
C ASP A 143 -5.64 -1.38 -6.42
N LEU A 144 -5.46 -0.08 -6.55
CA LEU A 144 -6.29 0.91 -5.86
C LEU A 144 -7.77 0.85 -6.26
N GLN A 145 -8.09 0.34 -7.46
CA GLN A 145 -9.48 0.13 -7.85
C GLN A 145 -10.11 -1.02 -7.06
N GLN A 146 -9.37 -2.12 -6.89
CA GLN A 146 -9.82 -3.26 -6.09
C GLN A 146 -9.90 -2.90 -4.61
N VAL A 147 -8.91 -2.18 -4.07
CA VAL A 147 -8.96 -1.65 -2.70
C VAL A 147 -10.22 -0.79 -2.52
N GLY A 148 -10.52 0.10 -3.46
CA GLY A 148 -11.70 0.95 -3.43
C GLY A 148 -13.05 0.22 -3.42
N ALA A 149 -13.09 -1.01 -3.95
CA ALA A 149 -14.27 -1.84 -3.96
C ALA A 149 -14.50 -2.57 -2.62
N LEU A 150 -13.51 -2.59 -1.74
CA LEU A 150 -13.64 -3.16 -0.39
C LEU A 150 -14.39 -2.19 0.54
N THR A 151 -14.88 -2.73 1.65
CA THR A 151 -15.36 -1.92 2.77
C THR A 151 -14.15 -1.36 3.54
N PRO A 152 -14.06 -0.04 3.76
CA PRO A 152 -12.95 0.60 4.48
C PRO A 152 -12.90 0.27 5.97
#